data_AF-A0A6I9TNS5-F1
#
_entry.id   AF-A0A6I9TNS5-F1
#
_cell.length_a   1.000
_cell.length_b   1.000
_cell.length_c   1.000
_cell.angle_alpha   90.00
_cell.angle_beta   90.00
_cell.angle_gamma   90.00
#
_symmetry.space_group_name_H-M   'P 1'
#
loop_
_entity.id
_entity.type
_entity.pdbx_description
1 polymer ?
#
loop_
_entity_poly.entity_id
_entity_poly.type
_entity_poly.pdbx_seq_one_letter_code
_entity_poly.pdbx_strand_id
1 'polypeptide(L)'
;MKCFFILGLLAISSFNYAYAAGECPRSTPDMEAMKLIPCAEAAQDPNASVSSSCCAQVKRIGQNPKCLCAVMLSDVAKSSGVKPEIALTIPKRCNFADRPVGYKCGPYTLP
;
A
#
# COMPACT_ATOMS: atom_id res chain seq x y z
N MET A 1 5.35 -47.51 -17.18
CA MET A 1 5.18 -46.83 -15.88
C MET A 1 6.40 -45.92 -15.67
N LYS A 2 6.64 -44.80 -16.39
CA LYS A 2 5.85 -43.58 -16.61
C LYS A 2 5.11 -43.13 -15.33
N CYS A 3 5.49 -41.95 -14.83
CA CYS A 3 4.83 -41.15 -13.78
C CYS A 3 5.45 -41.05 -12.36
N PHE A 4 6.77 -41.13 -12.18
CA PHE A 4 7.38 -40.75 -10.88
C PHE A 4 8.52 -39.73 -10.89
N PHE A 5 8.98 -39.26 -12.06
CA PHE A 5 10.06 -38.26 -12.14
C PHE A 5 9.59 -36.83 -12.49
N ILE A 6 8.27 -36.59 -12.58
CA ILE A 6 7.69 -35.26 -12.91
C ILE A 6 6.81 -34.73 -11.76
N LEU A 7 7.14 -35.07 -10.51
CA LEU A 7 6.43 -34.54 -9.33
C LEU A 7 7.34 -33.80 -8.34
N GLY A 8 8.56 -33.44 -8.76
CA GLY A 8 9.51 -32.65 -7.96
C GLY A 8 9.96 -31.34 -8.62
N LEU A 9 9.26 -30.88 -9.66
CA LEU A 9 9.66 -29.75 -10.50
C LEU A 9 8.55 -28.72 -10.69
N LEU A 10 7.81 -28.39 -9.63
CA LEU A 10 6.91 -27.23 -9.67
C LEU A 10 7.16 -26.31 -8.47
N ALA A 11 7.50 -25.08 -8.84
CA ALA A 11 7.48 -23.86 -8.04
C ALA A 11 8.65 -23.61 -7.09
N ILE A 12 9.89 -23.60 -7.61
CA ILE A 12 10.80 -22.51 -7.23
C ILE A 12 10.43 -21.33 -8.12
N SER A 13 9.29 -20.69 -7.86
CA SER A 13 9.08 -19.34 -8.39
C SER A 13 10.21 -18.53 -7.81
N SER A 14 11.08 -18.08 -8.70
CA SER A 14 12.20 -17.22 -8.39
C SER A 14 11.63 -16.01 -7.68
N PHE A 15 11.68 -16.01 -6.34
CA PHE A 15 11.60 -14.79 -5.54
C PHE A 15 12.91 -14.05 -5.77
N ASN A 16 13.13 -13.63 -7.01
CA ASN A 16 14.06 -12.58 -7.35
C ASN A 16 13.44 -11.28 -6.85
N TYR A 17 13.33 -11.14 -5.52
CA TYR A 17 13.25 -9.83 -4.89
C TYR A 17 14.64 -9.21 -4.96
N ALA A 18 15.09 -8.94 -6.18
CA ALA A 18 16.09 -7.92 -6.40
C ALA A 18 15.41 -6.63 -5.94
N TYR A 19 15.86 -6.07 -4.83
CA TYR A 19 15.51 -4.71 -4.47
C TYR A 19 16.20 -3.79 -5.52
N ALA A 20 15.66 -3.73 -6.74
CA ALA A 20 15.76 -2.50 -7.47
C ALA A 20 15.12 -1.46 -6.54
N ALA A 21 15.76 -0.30 -6.33
CA ALA A 21 15.22 0.75 -5.48
C ALA A 21 13.84 1.16 -6.03
N GLY A 22 12.79 0.50 -5.55
CA GLY A 22 11.41 0.65 -6.01
C GLY A 22 10.86 1.99 -5.53
N GLU A 23 9.55 2.19 -5.63
CA GLU A 23 8.94 3.40 -5.10
C GLU A 23 9.16 3.55 -3.58
N CYS A 24 9.36 2.43 -2.89
CA CYS A 24 9.60 2.35 -1.46
C CYS A 24 11.08 1.98 -1.16
N PRO A 25 11.80 2.70 -0.27
CA PRO A 25 13.26 2.59 -0.15
C PRO A 25 13.79 1.31 0.53
N ARG A 26 12.98 0.62 1.35
CA ARG A 26 13.44 -0.47 2.24
C ARG A 26 12.59 -1.74 2.15
N SER A 27 11.61 -1.76 1.26
CA SER A 27 10.49 -2.69 1.30
C SER A 27 9.67 -2.55 0.03
N THR A 28 8.83 -3.54 -0.20
CA THR A 28 7.89 -3.56 -1.33
C THR A 28 6.66 -2.72 -0.99
N PRO A 29 5.94 -2.18 -1.99
CA PRO A 29 4.66 -1.51 -1.74
C PRO A 29 3.68 -2.41 -0.97
N ASP A 30 3.60 -3.71 -1.28
CA ASP A 30 2.73 -4.64 -0.54
C ASP A 30 3.13 -4.79 0.93
N MET A 31 4.44 -4.85 1.24
CA MET A 31 4.91 -4.91 2.63
C MET A 31 4.63 -3.61 3.40
N GLU A 32 4.69 -2.46 2.74
CA GLU A 32 4.28 -1.19 3.34
C GLU A 32 2.75 -1.10 3.49
N ALA A 33 1.98 -1.65 2.56
CA ALA A 33 0.52 -1.73 2.65
C ALA A 33 0.06 -2.52 3.89
N MET A 34 0.75 -3.62 4.21
CA MET A 34 0.47 -4.39 5.44
C MET A 34 0.66 -3.58 6.73
N LYS A 35 1.52 -2.54 6.72
CA LYS A 35 1.67 -1.66 7.89
C LYS A 35 0.48 -0.71 8.07
N LEU A 36 -0.34 -0.56 7.04
CA LEU A 36 -1.56 0.24 7.05
C LEU A 36 -2.81 -0.58 7.42
N ILE A 37 -2.67 -1.82 7.92
CA ILE A 37 -3.79 -2.60 8.49
C ILE A 37 -4.65 -1.77 9.47
N PRO A 38 -4.09 -0.95 10.39
CA PRO A 38 -4.89 -0.12 11.28
C PRO A 38 -5.77 0.94 10.56
N CYS A 39 -5.53 1.18 9.27
CA CYS A 39 -6.28 2.08 8.42
C CYS A 39 -7.31 1.37 7.54
N ALA A 40 -7.41 0.04 7.56
CA ALA A 40 -8.21 -0.72 6.59
C ALA A 40 -9.66 -0.22 6.53
N GLU A 41 -10.34 -0.11 7.68
CA GLU A 41 -11.72 0.41 7.74
C GLU A 41 -11.81 1.86 7.26
N ALA A 42 -10.88 2.72 7.70
CA ALA A 42 -10.81 4.12 7.30
C ALA A 42 -10.54 4.31 5.80
N ALA A 43 -9.92 3.32 5.14
CA ALA A 43 -9.63 3.30 3.72
C ALA A 43 -10.78 2.71 2.87
N GLN A 44 -11.79 2.10 3.50
CA GLN A 44 -12.95 1.50 2.85
C GLN A 44 -14.24 2.33 3.04
N ASP A 45 -14.36 3.00 4.20
CA ASP A 45 -15.50 3.80 4.61
C ASP A 45 -15.10 5.25 4.94
N PRO A 46 -15.67 6.26 4.24
CA PRO A 46 -15.43 7.67 4.56
C PRO A 46 -15.84 8.08 5.97
N ASN A 47 -16.79 7.36 6.59
CA ASN A 47 -17.36 7.71 7.89
C ASN A 47 -16.72 6.96 9.06
N ALA A 48 -15.84 5.99 8.80
CA ALA A 48 -15.16 5.26 9.87
C ALA A 48 -14.37 6.20 10.79
N SER A 49 -14.06 5.78 12.00
CA SER A 49 -13.09 6.52 12.82
C SER A 49 -11.67 6.24 12.30
N VAL A 50 -10.74 7.18 12.49
CA VAL A 50 -9.32 6.96 12.17
C VAL A 50 -8.55 6.81 13.47
N SER A 51 -7.92 5.66 13.66
CA SER A 51 -7.09 5.38 14.84
C SER A 51 -5.81 6.23 14.83
N SER A 52 -5.28 6.53 16.03
CA SER A 52 -3.99 7.22 16.16
C SER A 52 -2.84 6.42 15.52
N SER A 53 -2.89 5.09 15.60
CA SER A 53 -1.93 4.20 14.95
C SER A 53 -2.02 4.28 13.43
N CYS A 54 -3.23 4.36 12.85
CA CYS A 54 -3.40 4.62 11.43
C CYS A 54 -2.73 5.95 11.04
N CYS A 55 -3.04 7.04 11.73
CA CYS A 55 -2.44 8.34 11.44
C CYS A 55 -0.91 8.32 11.57
N ALA A 56 -0.35 7.65 12.57
CA ALA A 56 1.10 7.51 12.69
C ALA A 56 1.74 6.84 11.46
N GLN A 57 1.12 5.77 10.96
CA GLN A 57 1.62 5.07 9.77
C GLN A 57 1.45 5.92 8.51
N VAL A 58 0.29 6.56 8.31
CA VAL A 58 0.05 7.45 7.16
C VAL A 58 1.01 8.63 7.15
N LYS A 59 1.30 9.23 8.31
CA LYS A 59 2.28 10.31 8.43
C LYS A 59 3.67 9.84 7.99
N ARG A 60 4.08 8.64 8.41
CA ARG A 60 5.37 8.04 8.02
C ARG A 60 5.46 7.80 6.51
N ILE A 61 4.46 7.15 5.92
CA ILE A 61 4.51 6.85 4.48
C ILE A 61 4.31 8.11 3.62
N GLY A 62 3.58 9.11 4.11
CA GLY A 62 3.36 10.38 3.44
C GLY A 62 4.63 11.21 3.23
N GLN A 63 5.72 10.93 3.97
CA GLN A 63 7.02 11.55 3.73
C GLN A 63 7.67 11.13 2.41
N ASN A 64 7.20 10.02 1.82
CA ASN A 64 7.58 9.58 0.50
C ASN A 64 6.32 9.41 -0.36
N PRO A 65 5.86 10.47 -1.05
CA PRO A 65 4.63 10.42 -1.82
C PRO A 65 4.69 9.39 -2.97
N LYS A 66 5.88 9.09 -3.50
CA LYS A 66 6.07 8.02 -4.50
C LYS A 66 5.73 6.65 -3.90
N CYS A 67 6.29 6.34 -2.73
CA CYS A 67 5.97 5.10 -2.00
C CYS A 67 4.49 5.05 -1.60
N LEU A 68 3.92 6.16 -1.11
CA LEU A 68 2.50 6.23 -0.77
C LEU A 68 1.60 5.88 -1.96
N CYS A 69 1.87 6.45 -3.14
CA CYS A 69 1.12 6.13 -4.35
C CYS A 69 1.24 4.64 -4.73
N ALA A 70 2.45 4.08 -4.66
CA ALA A 70 2.68 2.67 -4.96
C ALA A 70 1.93 1.76 -3.98
N VAL A 71 1.89 2.12 -2.69
CA VAL A 71 1.13 1.39 -1.68
C VAL A 71 -0.36 1.42 -1.96
N MET A 72 -0.92 2.58 -2.32
CA MET A 72 -2.34 2.67 -2.68
C MET A 72 -2.71 1.83 -3.90
N LEU A 73 -1.77 1.64 -4.83
CA LEU A 73 -1.96 0.86 -6.05
C LEU A 73 -1.43 -0.58 -5.95
N SER A 74 -0.97 -1.00 -4.76
CA SER A 74 -0.44 -2.33 -4.49
C SER A 74 -1.54 -3.41 -4.56
N ASP A 75 -1.16 -4.66 -4.76
CA ASP A 75 -2.12 -5.77 -4.84
C ASP A 75 -2.73 -6.08 -3.47
N VAL A 76 -1.97 -5.89 -2.39
CA VAL A 76 -2.49 -5.96 -1.02
C VAL A 76 -3.58 -4.91 -0.78
N ALA A 77 -3.36 -3.66 -1.17
CA ALA A 77 -4.38 -2.61 -0.99
C ALA A 77 -5.66 -2.93 -1.80
N LYS A 78 -5.51 -3.32 -3.07
CA LYS A 78 -6.64 -3.69 -3.95
C LYS A 78 -7.42 -4.88 -3.40
N SER A 79 -6.73 -5.96 -3.04
CA SER A 79 -7.37 -7.18 -2.52
C SER A 79 -8.00 -6.98 -1.14
N SER A 80 -7.52 -6.01 -0.36
CA SER A 80 -8.11 -5.62 0.93
C SER A 80 -9.33 -4.69 0.80
N GLY A 81 -9.82 -4.44 -0.42
CA GLY A 81 -11.00 -3.62 -0.67
C GLY A 81 -10.78 -2.11 -0.47
N VAL A 82 -9.52 -1.65 -0.41
CA VAL A 82 -9.19 -0.23 -0.26
C VAL A 82 -9.75 0.54 -1.47
N LYS A 83 -10.47 1.62 -1.19
CA LYS A 83 -10.97 2.55 -2.21
C LYS A 83 -10.04 3.76 -2.25
N PRO A 84 -9.29 3.99 -3.35
CA PRO A 84 -8.34 5.10 -3.43
C PRO A 84 -8.99 6.46 -3.12
N GLU A 85 -10.22 6.69 -3.58
CA GLU A 85 -10.96 7.93 -3.36
C GLU A 85 -11.24 8.20 -1.88
N ILE A 86 -11.44 7.13 -1.09
CA ILE A 86 -11.65 7.21 0.36
C ILE A 86 -10.31 7.30 1.09
N ALA A 87 -9.33 6.47 0.71
CA ALA A 87 -8.03 6.42 1.35
C ALA A 87 -7.26 7.76 1.25
N LEU A 88 -7.41 8.50 0.14
CA LEU A 88 -6.84 9.83 -0.05
C LEU A 88 -7.39 10.89 0.92
N THR A 89 -8.54 10.62 1.56
CA THR A 89 -9.11 11.50 2.59
C THR A 89 -8.53 11.27 3.99
N ILE A 90 -7.83 10.16 4.21
CA ILE A 90 -7.26 9.80 5.53
C ILE A 90 -6.28 10.87 6.02
N PRO A 91 -5.33 11.40 5.21
CA PRO A 91 -4.46 12.49 5.64
C PRO A 91 -5.24 13.72 6.15
N LYS A 92 -6.39 14.03 5.54
CA LYS A 92 -7.27 15.14 5.97
C LYS A 92 -7.96 14.80 7.29
N ARG A 93 -8.48 13.58 7.43
CA ARG A 93 -9.13 13.09 8.67
C ARG A 93 -8.15 12.99 9.84
N CYS A 94 -6.87 12.73 9.56
CA CYS A 94 -5.77 12.80 10.53
C CYS A 94 -5.26 14.22 10.82
N ASN A 95 -5.82 15.24 10.16
CA ASN A 95 -5.45 16.65 10.33
C ASN A 95 -3.95 16.95 10.10
N PHE A 96 -3.35 16.39 9.05
CA PHE A 96 -1.97 16.74 8.69
C PHE A 96 -1.91 18.10 7.97
N ALA A 97 -1.03 18.99 8.45
CA ALA A 97 -0.79 20.29 7.84
C ALA A 97 -0.01 20.18 6.52
N ASP A 98 1.03 19.33 6.50
CA ASP A 98 1.98 19.22 5.38
C ASP A 98 1.57 18.16 4.34
N ARG A 99 0.32 18.23 3.86
CA ARG A 99 -0.15 17.28 2.84
C ARG A 99 0.43 17.63 1.46
N PRO A 100 0.95 16.66 0.69
CA PRO A 100 1.41 16.89 -0.68
C PRO A 100 0.23 17.04 -1.65
N VAL A 101 -0.52 18.14 -1.51
CA VAL A 101 -1.68 18.46 -2.36
C VAL A 101 -1.26 18.58 -3.82
N GLY A 102 -2.03 17.98 -4.72
CA GLY A 102 -1.76 18.01 -6.16
C GLY A 102 -0.77 16.94 -6.64
N TYR A 103 -0.23 16.11 -5.76
CA TYR A 103 0.65 15.00 -6.17
C TYR A 103 -0.14 13.94 -6.94
N LYS A 104 0.37 13.51 -8.10
CA LYS A 104 -0.28 12.55 -8.99
C LYS A 104 0.15 11.11 -8.67
N CYS A 105 -0.81 10.28 -8.29
CA CYS A 105 -0.70 8.83 -8.12
C CYS A 105 -1.39 8.14 -9.30
N GLY A 106 -0.75 8.09 -10.47
CA GLY A 106 -1.38 7.57 -11.68
C GLY A 106 -2.62 8.39 -12.07
N PRO A 107 -3.84 7.79 -12.11
CA PRO A 107 -5.07 8.53 -12.37
C PRO A 107 -5.57 9.35 -11.18
N TYR A 108 -5.02 9.14 -9.97
CA TYR A 108 -5.45 9.81 -8.75
C TYR A 108 -4.60 11.03 -8.43
N THR A 109 -5.20 12.02 -7.76
CA THR A 109 -4.48 13.20 -7.27
C THR A 109 -4.76 13.37 -5.78
N LEU A 110 -3.72 13.63 -4.99
CA LEU A 110 -3.83 13.88 -3.56
C LEU A 110 -4.55 15.21 -3.28
N PRO A 111 -5.67 15.20 -2.51
CA PRO A 111 -6.45 16.40 -2.16
C PRO A 111 -5.96 17.11 -0.88
#